data_AF-A0AAD9A9V3-F1
#
_entry.id   AF-A0AAD9A9V3-F1
#
_cell.length_a   1.000
_cell.length_b   1.000
_cell.length_c   1.000
_cell.angle_alpha   90.00
_cell.angle_beta   90.00
_cell.angle_gamma   90.00
#
_symmetry.space_group_name_H-M   'P 1'
#
loop_
_entity.id
_entity.type
_entity.pdbx_description
1 polymer ?
#
loop_
_entity_poly.entity_id
_entity_poly.type
_entity_poly.pdbx_seq_one_letter_code
_entity_poly.pdbx_strand_id
1 'polypeptide(L)'
;MKLSFRGSSAAFYFWLIHHLTTLTQAASSAPFEATWSSATFGPDGPWHAVEVHVGENSKVALYPGHTFQSLVISTDYCKLNSSNGCYAPKAGTYNRAQAFQDGTGSASGIQYKPPLHEWMAGMDVRGTLPTSWVDSIALKSAATSGPTHQVENVSLTLVESQMIAYPGGTWYPAFVGCLGTGAAATVNQSFTTSSYPINASLIPGALWFNDKIPSNSFSMHIGSVSSQMAGSLWFGVYDQNRLIGDVWVADEDFVRSPITLKDIAIDVIQGASPFDFTAKSDLLAAGNTSIANGLPVAVD
;
A
#
# COMPACT_ATOMS: atom_id res chain seq x y z
N MET A 1 -14.11 34.24 92.10
CA MET A 1 -13.01 35.17 91.75
C MET A 1 -12.94 35.23 90.24
N LYS A 2 -13.21 36.41 89.65
CA LYS A 2 -12.98 36.69 88.22
C LYS A 2 -11.51 36.47 87.91
N LEU A 3 -11.17 35.75 86.84
CA LEU A 3 -10.21 36.25 85.85
C LEU A 3 -10.30 35.44 84.55
N SER A 4 -10.57 36.18 83.49
CA SER A 4 -10.51 35.85 82.07
C SER A 4 -9.09 36.15 81.57
N PHE A 5 -8.56 35.41 80.58
CA PHE A 5 -8.27 35.93 79.23
C PHE A 5 -7.49 34.93 78.34
N ARG A 6 -8.03 34.74 77.12
CA ARG A 6 -7.42 34.54 75.78
C ARG A 6 -6.32 33.49 75.54
N GLY A 7 -6.60 32.67 74.51
CA GLY A 7 -5.73 32.59 73.33
C GLY A 7 -5.52 31.19 72.75
N SER A 8 -6.13 30.91 71.59
CA SER A 8 -5.46 30.43 70.36
C SER A 8 -6.35 29.45 69.57
N SER A 9 -6.61 29.86 68.33
CA SER A 9 -7.32 29.13 67.28
C SER A 9 -6.46 28.02 66.67
N ALA A 10 -7.07 26.87 66.36
CA ALA A 10 -6.74 25.99 65.22
C ALA A 10 -7.85 24.93 65.12
N ALA A 11 -8.85 25.09 64.24
CA ALA A 11 -8.84 24.64 62.85
C ALA A 11 -8.84 23.10 62.71
N PHE A 12 -10.04 22.51 62.65
CA PHE A 12 -10.28 21.18 62.07
C PHE A 12 -11.27 21.36 60.92
N TYR A 13 -10.73 21.57 59.72
CA TYR A 13 -11.52 21.61 58.48
C TYR A 13 -11.65 20.19 57.92
N PHE A 14 -12.90 19.81 57.71
CA PHE A 14 -13.36 18.72 56.85
C PHE A 14 -12.62 18.73 55.51
N TRP A 15 -11.95 17.63 55.14
CA TRP A 15 -11.48 17.40 53.77
C TRP A 15 -12.27 16.24 53.17
N LEU A 16 -13.26 16.59 52.34
CA LEU A 16 -14.06 15.66 51.54
C LEU A 16 -13.53 15.70 50.09
N ILE A 17 -13.01 14.56 49.64
CA ILE A 17 -13.03 14.02 48.26
C ILE A 17 -12.71 15.01 47.13
N HIS A 18 -11.59 14.83 46.43
CA HIS A 18 -11.44 15.04 44.97
C HIS A 18 -10.29 14.17 44.44
N HIS A 19 -10.48 12.84 44.44
CA HIS A 19 -9.67 11.98 43.60
C HIS A 19 -10.27 11.99 42.19
N LEU A 20 -9.79 12.92 41.36
CA LEU A 20 -9.92 12.81 39.91
C LEU A 20 -9.11 11.59 39.47
N THR A 21 -9.76 10.43 39.41
CA THR A 21 -9.28 9.31 38.59
C THR A 21 -9.36 9.75 37.14
N THR A 22 -8.25 10.21 36.59
CA THR A 22 -8.05 10.27 35.15
C THR A 22 -8.06 8.83 34.64
N LEU A 23 -9.22 8.38 34.15
CA LEU A 23 -9.29 7.26 33.22
C LEU A 23 -8.48 7.68 31.99
N THR A 24 -7.22 7.23 31.92
CA THR A 24 -6.51 7.15 30.66
C THR A 24 -7.27 6.13 29.82
N GLN A 25 -8.16 6.62 28.96
CA GLN A 25 -8.77 5.82 27.93
C GLN A 25 -7.61 5.36 27.05
N ALA A 26 -7.21 4.09 27.18
CA ALA A 26 -6.30 3.48 26.24
C ALA A 26 -6.90 3.71 24.86
N ALA A 27 -6.20 4.45 24.00
CA ALA A 27 -6.64 4.67 22.64
C ALA A 27 -6.76 3.29 21.99
N SER A 28 -7.99 2.84 21.78
CA SER A 28 -8.24 1.60 21.03
C SER A 28 -7.65 1.76 19.65
N SER A 29 -6.94 0.74 19.17
CA SER A 29 -6.48 0.67 17.77
C SER A 29 -7.68 0.92 16.85
N ALA A 30 -7.60 1.93 15.99
CA ALA A 30 -8.68 2.32 15.11
C ALA A 30 -8.26 2.10 13.65
N PRO A 31 -9.15 1.58 12.79
CA PRO A 31 -8.84 1.52 11.37
C PRO A 31 -8.76 2.94 10.80
N PHE A 32 -8.01 3.11 9.71
CA PHE A 32 -7.93 4.39 9.01
C PHE A 32 -7.88 4.20 7.50
N GLU A 33 -8.36 5.20 6.78
CA GLU A 33 -8.23 5.30 5.33
C GLU A 33 -6.96 6.07 4.96
N ALA A 34 -6.20 5.58 3.99
CA ALA A 34 -5.06 6.29 3.45
C ALA A 34 -5.48 7.50 2.62
N THR A 35 -4.69 8.57 2.68
CA THR A 35 -4.89 9.74 1.83
C THR A 35 -4.52 9.42 0.38
N TRP A 36 -5.46 9.68 -0.54
CA TRP A 36 -5.22 9.59 -1.99
C TRP A 36 -4.61 10.89 -2.52
N SER A 37 -3.76 10.77 -3.54
CA SER A 37 -3.24 11.92 -4.28
C SER A 37 -4.38 12.63 -5.02
N SER A 38 -4.31 13.96 -5.09
CA SER A 38 -5.20 14.76 -5.94
C SER A 38 -4.84 14.67 -7.42
N ALA A 39 -3.64 14.19 -7.74
CA ALA A 39 -3.20 13.94 -9.09
C ALA A 39 -3.58 12.53 -9.55
N THR A 40 -3.49 12.32 -10.86
CA THR A 40 -3.75 11.03 -11.49
C THR A 40 -2.61 10.68 -12.44
N PHE A 41 -2.40 9.38 -12.65
CA PHE A 41 -1.18 8.88 -13.25
C PHE A 41 -1.44 7.74 -14.23
N GLY A 42 -0.62 7.61 -15.27
CA GLY A 42 -0.70 6.53 -16.24
C GLY A 42 -1.10 6.99 -17.65
N PRO A 43 -0.50 6.39 -18.70
CA PRO A 43 -0.80 6.75 -20.10
C PRO A 43 -2.13 6.14 -20.59
N ASP A 44 -2.49 4.95 -20.11
CA ASP A 44 -3.64 4.16 -20.60
C ASP A 44 -4.93 4.43 -19.81
N GLY A 45 -4.92 5.55 -19.10
CA GLY A 45 -5.96 5.97 -18.17
C GLY A 45 -5.29 6.70 -17.02
N PRO A 46 -5.72 7.92 -16.68
CA PRO A 46 -5.36 8.45 -15.39
C PRO A 46 -5.94 7.50 -14.31
N TRP A 47 -5.08 6.98 -13.44
CA TRP A 47 -5.44 6.16 -12.29
C TRP A 47 -5.16 6.93 -11.00
N HIS A 48 -5.98 6.67 -9.98
CA HIS A 48 -5.74 7.19 -8.63
C HIS A 48 -4.58 6.43 -7.97
N ALA A 49 -3.81 7.13 -7.14
CA ALA A 49 -2.72 6.57 -6.35
C ALA A 49 -2.76 7.14 -4.93
N VAL A 50 -2.23 6.42 -3.96
CA VAL A 50 -2.13 6.87 -2.56
C VAL A 50 -0.87 7.69 -2.34
N GLU A 51 -1.01 8.80 -1.60
CA GLU A 51 0.10 9.68 -1.27
C GLU A 51 0.74 9.26 0.05
N VAL A 52 2.06 9.04 0.02
CA VAL A 52 2.86 8.68 1.19
C VAL A 52 4.13 9.51 1.26
N HIS A 53 4.76 9.56 2.42
CA HIS A 53 6.15 10.04 2.55
C HIS A 53 7.06 8.85 2.78
N VAL A 54 8.12 8.75 1.99
CA VAL A 54 9.17 7.73 2.13
C VAL A 54 10.43 8.41 2.64
N GLY A 55 10.96 7.91 3.76
CA GLY A 55 11.97 8.61 4.55
C GLY A 55 11.49 10.01 4.96
N GLU A 56 12.43 10.93 5.16
CA GLU A 56 12.12 12.28 5.65
C GLU A 56 11.57 13.21 4.56
N ASN A 57 12.07 13.08 3.32
CA ASN A 57 11.94 14.14 2.31
C ASN A 57 11.25 13.70 1.00
N SER A 58 10.83 12.43 0.85
CA SER A 58 10.30 11.94 -0.42
C SER A 58 8.78 11.76 -0.37
N LYS A 59 8.02 12.79 -0.76
CA LYS A 59 6.58 12.65 -1.00
C LYS A 59 6.35 11.96 -2.34
N VAL A 60 5.68 10.81 -2.32
CA VAL A 60 5.43 9.98 -3.51
C VAL A 60 3.98 9.50 -3.56
N ALA A 61 3.47 9.33 -4.77
CA ALA A 61 2.21 8.67 -5.05
C ALA A 61 2.52 7.23 -5.52
N LEU A 62 1.81 6.26 -4.97
CA LEU A 62 2.01 4.84 -5.23
C LEU A 62 0.68 4.14 -5.53
N TYR A 63 0.66 3.21 -6.48
CA TYR A 63 -0.50 2.34 -6.67
C TYR A 63 -0.57 1.31 -5.55
N PRO A 64 -1.69 1.21 -4.81
CA PRO A 64 -1.80 0.23 -3.74
C PRO A 64 -1.95 -1.20 -4.27
N GLY A 65 -1.52 -2.18 -3.48
CA GLY A 65 -1.79 -3.60 -3.73
C GLY A 65 -0.57 -4.46 -4.04
N HIS A 66 0.67 -3.97 -3.84
CA HIS A 66 1.84 -4.81 -4.10
C HIS A 66 2.10 -5.78 -2.94
N THR A 67 2.35 -7.05 -3.24
CA THR A 67 2.64 -8.06 -2.21
C THR A 67 4.08 -7.89 -1.68
N PHE A 68 4.23 -7.95 -0.36
CA PHE A 68 5.47 -7.68 0.39
C PHE A 68 5.93 -6.20 0.33
N GLN A 69 6.98 -5.92 -0.45
CA GLN A 69 7.71 -4.65 -0.45
C GLN A 69 6.94 -3.50 -1.11
N SER A 70 7.25 -2.26 -0.75
CA SER A 70 6.83 -1.11 -1.59
C SER A 70 7.86 -0.86 -2.68
N LEU A 71 7.41 -0.63 -3.91
CA LEU A 71 8.24 -0.31 -5.07
C LEU A 71 8.31 1.21 -5.22
N VAL A 72 9.51 1.79 -5.12
CA VAL A 72 9.71 3.24 -5.25
C VAL A 72 10.67 3.56 -6.38
N ILE A 73 10.33 4.56 -7.19
CA ILE A 73 11.16 4.95 -8.34
C ILE A 73 12.24 5.93 -7.88
N SER A 74 13.50 5.62 -8.21
CA SER A 74 14.64 6.44 -7.83
C SER A 74 14.72 7.75 -8.61
N THR A 75 15.21 8.83 -8.00
CA THR A 75 15.29 10.16 -8.65
C THR A 75 16.12 10.17 -9.94
N ASP A 76 17.17 9.36 -10.03
CA ASP A 76 18.00 9.27 -11.25
C ASP A 76 17.37 8.42 -12.37
N TYR A 77 16.23 7.76 -12.13
CA TYR A 77 15.56 6.86 -13.06
C TYR A 77 15.36 7.47 -14.45
N CYS A 78 14.91 8.73 -14.51
CA CYS A 78 14.62 9.40 -15.78
C CYS A 78 15.86 9.84 -16.56
N LYS A 79 17.02 9.95 -15.91
CA LYS A 79 18.29 10.19 -16.62
C LYS A 79 18.69 8.96 -17.45
N LEU A 80 18.27 7.78 -16.98
CA LEU A 80 18.59 6.50 -17.60
C LEU A 80 17.51 6.03 -18.60
N ASN A 81 16.27 6.56 -18.50
CA ASN A 81 15.11 6.11 -19.26
C ASN A 81 14.33 7.27 -19.91
N SER A 82 14.95 7.99 -20.86
CA SER A 82 14.34 9.15 -21.53
C SER A 82 13.71 8.85 -22.88
N SER A 83 13.90 7.64 -23.42
CA SER A 83 13.63 7.30 -24.83
C SER A 83 12.17 7.47 -25.27
N ASN A 84 11.20 7.42 -24.35
CA ASN A 84 9.75 7.60 -24.63
C ASN A 84 9.08 8.64 -23.71
N GLY A 85 9.86 9.57 -23.16
CA GLY A 85 9.41 10.48 -22.09
C GLY A 85 9.33 9.78 -20.74
N CYS A 86 9.81 10.44 -19.68
CA CYS A 86 9.80 9.88 -18.34
C CYS A 86 8.85 10.65 -17.43
N TYR A 87 7.83 9.96 -16.89
CA TYR A 87 6.76 10.56 -16.11
C TYR A 87 6.87 10.29 -14.60
N ALA A 88 7.82 9.46 -14.17
CA ALA A 88 8.04 9.14 -12.75
C ALA A 88 8.08 10.37 -11.82
N PRO A 89 8.71 11.51 -12.16
CA PRO A 89 8.76 12.68 -11.27
C PRO A 89 7.39 13.28 -10.97
N LYS A 90 6.37 13.04 -11.80
CA LYS A 90 5.00 13.49 -11.54
C LYS A 90 4.41 12.80 -10.31
N ALA A 91 4.72 11.52 -10.11
CA ALA A 91 4.33 10.74 -8.95
C ALA A 91 5.29 10.92 -7.76
N GLY A 92 6.32 11.76 -7.89
CA GLY A 92 7.42 11.83 -6.93
C GLY A 92 8.44 10.71 -7.13
N THR A 93 9.66 10.95 -6.66
CA THR A 93 10.77 9.98 -6.74
C THR A 93 11.52 9.95 -5.42
N TYR A 94 12.21 8.85 -5.17
CA TYR A 94 12.99 8.63 -3.96
C TYR A 94 14.48 8.86 -4.21
N ASN A 95 15.10 9.73 -3.43
CA ASN A 95 16.53 10.01 -3.53
C ASN A 95 17.32 9.16 -2.52
N ARG A 96 17.73 7.96 -2.95
CA ARG A 96 18.50 7.04 -2.09
C ARG A 96 19.82 7.62 -1.58
N ALA A 97 20.47 8.49 -2.35
CA ALA A 97 21.77 9.04 -1.98
C ALA A 97 21.61 10.03 -0.82
N GLN A 98 20.57 10.86 -0.88
CA GLN A 98 20.19 11.75 0.21
C GLN A 98 19.75 10.96 1.44
N ALA A 99 18.86 9.98 1.28
CA ALA A 99 18.41 9.14 2.40
C ALA A 99 19.55 8.38 3.10
N PHE A 100 20.55 7.93 2.34
CA PHE A 100 21.75 7.32 2.90
C PHE A 100 22.62 8.33 3.68
N GLN A 101 22.75 9.56 3.18
CA GLN A 101 23.49 10.62 3.87
C GLN A 101 22.78 11.08 5.15
N ASP A 102 21.45 11.18 5.11
CA ASP A 102 20.62 11.57 6.25
C ASP A 102 20.46 10.43 7.27
N GLY A 103 20.84 9.21 6.89
CA GLY A 103 20.76 8.02 7.75
C GLY A 103 19.34 7.47 7.92
N THR A 104 18.39 7.86 7.06
CA THR A 104 17.01 7.33 7.08
C THR A 104 16.90 6.02 6.32
N GLY A 105 17.64 5.89 5.22
CA GLY A 105 17.53 4.76 4.30
C GLY A 105 18.85 4.00 4.11
N SER A 106 18.77 2.68 3.99
CA SER A 106 19.94 1.87 3.64
C SER A 106 19.55 0.54 2.97
N ALA A 107 20.53 -0.14 2.37
CA ALA A 107 20.34 -1.52 1.92
C ALA A 107 20.29 -2.53 3.09
N SER A 108 20.66 -2.13 4.31
CA SER A 108 20.76 -2.97 5.51
C SER A 108 21.63 -4.23 5.39
N GLY A 109 22.36 -4.40 4.28
CA GLY A 109 23.08 -5.63 3.95
C GLY A 109 22.23 -6.67 3.22
N ILE A 110 20.98 -6.37 2.86
CA ILE A 110 20.10 -7.25 2.07
C ILE A 110 20.73 -7.49 0.70
N GLN A 111 21.08 -8.74 0.41
CA GLN A 111 21.64 -9.16 -0.88
C GLN A 111 20.57 -9.63 -1.86
N TYR A 112 19.35 -9.87 -1.38
CA TYR A 112 18.22 -10.22 -2.22
C TYR A 112 17.99 -9.11 -3.24
N LYS A 113 17.78 -9.51 -4.49
CA LYS A 113 17.36 -8.62 -5.57
C LYS A 113 16.11 -9.24 -6.19
N PRO A 114 14.95 -8.57 -6.09
CA PRO A 114 13.71 -9.11 -6.64
C PRO A 114 13.87 -9.44 -8.13
N PRO A 115 13.41 -10.61 -8.59
CA PRO A 115 13.34 -10.89 -10.02
C PRO A 115 12.40 -9.90 -10.72
N LEU A 116 12.63 -9.64 -12.02
CA LEU A 116 11.89 -8.63 -12.77
C LEU A 116 10.38 -8.86 -12.82
N HIS A 117 9.92 -10.12 -12.78
CA HIS A 117 8.50 -10.44 -12.80
C HIS A 117 7.77 -10.08 -11.50
N GLU A 118 8.48 -9.92 -10.36
CA GLU A 118 7.88 -9.43 -9.11
C GLU A 118 7.58 -7.93 -9.16
N TRP A 119 8.15 -7.19 -10.12
CA TRP A 119 7.84 -5.78 -10.30
C TRP A 119 6.47 -5.56 -10.98
N MET A 120 6.17 -6.36 -12.00
CA MET A 120 4.94 -6.27 -12.80
C MET A 120 4.56 -7.68 -13.28
N ALA A 121 3.59 -8.32 -12.63
CA ALA A 121 3.11 -9.63 -13.05
C ALA A 121 2.39 -9.53 -14.42
N GLY A 122 2.62 -10.53 -15.28
CA GLY A 122 1.95 -10.63 -16.58
C GLY A 122 2.42 -9.65 -17.66
N MET A 123 3.41 -8.80 -17.37
CA MET A 123 4.04 -7.91 -18.35
C MET A 123 5.51 -8.26 -18.54
N ASP A 124 6.00 -8.10 -19.77
CA ASP A 124 7.42 -8.21 -20.04
C ASP A 124 8.15 -7.00 -19.44
N VAL A 125 9.24 -7.27 -18.73
CA VAL A 125 10.05 -6.26 -18.04
C VAL A 125 11.51 -6.41 -18.48
N ARG A 126 12.17 -5.29 -18.74
CA ARG A 126 13.62 -5.23 -18.99
C ARG A 126 14.31 -4.29 -18.02
N GLY A 127 15.61 -4.48 -17.83
CA GLY A 127 16.45 -3.64 -16.98
C GLY A 127 17.36 -4.50 -16.11
N THR A 128 18.11 -3.86 -15.23
CA THR A 128 18.85 -4.59 -14.19
C THR A 128 17.87 -5.11 -13.13
N LEU A 129 18.26 -6.10 -12.34
CA LEU A 129 17.45 -6.47 -11.18
C LEU A 129 17.31 -5.27 -10.21
N PRO A 130 16.10 -4.99 -9.69
CA PRO A 130 15.88 -4.00 -8.65
C PRO A 130 16.72 -4.23 -7.40
N THR A 131 16.93 -3.16 -6.65
CA THR A 131 17.72 -3.19 -5.41
C THR A 131 16.80 -3.19 -4.20
N SER A 132 16.93 -4.16 -3.29
CA SER A 132 16.25 -4.12 -1.99
C SER A 132 16.80 -3.01 -1.11
N TRP A 133 15.91 -2.36 -0.38
CA TRP A 133 16.20 -1.20 0.44
C TRP A 133 15.28 -1.18 1.66
N VAL A 134 15.65 -0.44 2.70
CA VAL A 134 14.77 -0.13 3.82
C VAL A 134 14.83 1.35 4.13
N ASP A 135 13.68 1.91 4.44
CA ASP A 135 13.50 3.26 4.98
C ASP A 135 12.14 3.30 5.68
N SER A 136 11.74 4.44 6.20
CA SER A 136 10.45 4.63 6.83
C SER A 136 9.37 5.03 5.80
N ILE A 137 8.10 4.71 6.08
CA ILE A 137 6.95 5.23 5.33
C ILE A 137 5.95 5.86 6.29
N ALA A 138 5.54 7.09 5.98
CA ALA A 138 4.47 7.81 6.66
C ALA A 138 3.18 7.81 5.82
N LEU A 139 2.10 7.30 6.41
CA LEU A 139 0.76 7.25 5.82
C LEU A 139 -0.15 8.22 6.54
N LYS A 140 -0.68 9.23 5.83
CA LYS A 140 -1.63 10.18 6.40
C LYS A 140 -3.05 9.64 6.33
N SER A 141 -3.77 9.68 7.45
CA SER A 141 -5.21 9.38 7.48
C SER A 141 -5.99 10.40 6.65
N ALA A 142 -6.93 9.93 5.83
CA ALA A 142 -7.80 10.77 4.99
C ALA A 142 -8.76 11.66 5.82
N ALA A 143 -9.04 11.29 7.08
CA ALA A 143 -9.83 12.13 7.99
C ALA A 143 -9.19 13.52 8.20
N THR A 144 -9.99 14.58 8.22
CA THR A 144 -9.55 15.99 8.28
C THR A 144 -8.56 16.30 9.42
N SER A 145 -8.72 15.65 10.57
CA SER A 145 -7.82 15.74 11.72
C SER A 145 -7.22 14.38 12.09
N GLY A 146 -7.07 13.50 11.09
CA GLY A 146 -6.53 12.16 11.27
C GLY A 146 -5.01 12.18 11.52
N PRO A 147 -4.49 11.19 12.25
CA PRO A 147 -3.06 11.09 12.52
C PRO A 147 -2.27 10.72 11.25
N THR A 148 -0.96 10.93 11.30
CA THR A 148 -0.01 10.29 10.38
C THR A 148 0.54 9.04 11.05
N HIS A 149 0.47 7.92 10.36
CA HIS A 149 0.97 6.64 10.82
C HIS A 149 2.36 6.40 10.22
N GLN A 150 3.37 6.45 11.09
CA GLN A 150 4.75 6.19 10.74
C GLN A 150 5.05 4.69 10.88
N VAL A 151 5.63 4.09 9.84
CA VAL A 151 6.14 2.71 9.86
C VAL A 151 7.64 2.76 9.57
N GLU A 152 8.43 2.26 10.51
CA GLU A 152 9.89 2.23 10.39
C GLU A 152 10.39 0.96 9.69
N ASN A 153 11.57 1.04 9.08
CA ASN A 153 12.26 -0.09 8.45
C ASN A 153 11.40 -0.84 7.40
N VAL A 154 10.55 -0.14 6.66
CA VAL A 154 9.68 -0.73 5.64
C VAL A 154 10.51 -1.41 4.57
N SER A 155 10.09 -2.60 4.14
CA SER A 155 10.71 -3.28 3.00
C SER A 155 10.42 -2.51 1.71
N LEU A 156 11.47 -1.99 1.09
CA LEU A 156 11.41 -1.24 -0.15
C LEU A 156 12.18 -1.96 -1.26
N THR A 157 11.78 -1.68 -2.50
CA THR A 157 12.55 -2.04 -3.69
C THR A 157 12.69 -0.82 -4.58
N LEU A 158 13.92 -0.53 -4.96
CA LEU A 158 14.25 0.62 -5.80
C LEU A 158 14.13 0.26 -7.27
N VAL A 159 13.25 0.98 -7.96
CA VAL A 159 13.13 0.97 -9.41
C VAL A 159 14.10 2.01 -9.97
N GLU A 160 15.12 1.55 -10.69
CA GLU A 160 16.28 2.36 -11.11
C GLU A 160 16.49 2.36 -12.62
N SER A 161 16.21 1.23 -13.29
CA SER A 161 16.40 1.08 -14.73
C SER A 161 15.29 0.27 -15.43
N GLN A 162 14.33 -0.25 -14.67
CA GLN A 162 13.36 -1.20 -15.18
C GLN A 162 12.31 -0.52 -16.07
N MET A 163 11.94 -1.14 -17.19
CA MET A 163 10.95 -0.65 -18.15
C MET A 163 9.95 -1.74 -18.50
N ILE A 164 8.73 -1.32 -18.84
CA ILE A 164 7.59 -2.20 -19.17
C ILE A 164 7.48 -2.35 -20.68
N ALA A 165 7.32 -3.57 -21.20
CA ALA A 165 6.98 -3.81 -22.59
C ALA A 165 5.46 -3.89 -22.76
N TYR A 166 4.95 -3.13 -23.71
CA TYR A 166 3.57 -3.24 -24.16
C TYR A 166 3.45 -4.30 -25.26
N PRO A 167 2.24 -4.84 -25.54
CA PRO A 167 2.04 -5.88 -26.55
C PRO A 167 2.59 -5.56 -27.95
N GLY A 168 2.79 -4.28 -28.29
CA GLY A 168 3.45 -3.86 -29.53
C GLY A 168 4.98 -3.96 -29.55
N GLY A 169 5.62 -4.48 -28.49
CA GLY A 169 7.07 -4.61 -28.35
C GLY A 169 7.81 -3.32 -27.94
N THR A 170 7.08 -2.21 -27.80
CA THR A 170 7.62 -0.92 -27.37
C THR A 170 7.78 -0.89 -25.86
N TRP A 171 8.93 -0.39 -25.41
CA TRP A 171 9.29 -0.31 -24.00
C TRP A 171 9.06 1.08 -23.43
N TYR A 172 8.34 1.18 -22.33
CA TYR A 172 8.01 2.43 -21.67
C TYR A 172 8.64 2.53 -20.28
N PRO A 173 9.12 3.73 -19.90
CA PRO A 173 9.56 3.96 -18.54
C PRO A 173 8.41 3.79 -17.54
N ALA A 174 8.74 3.34 -16.34
CA ALA A 174 7.90 3.39 -15.16
C ALA A 174 7.43 4.82 -14.88
N PHE A 175 6.21 4.95 -14.38
CA PHE A 175 5.57 6.25 -14.15
C PHE A 175 4.99 6.42 -12.74
N VAL A 176 4.65 5.33 -12.05
CA VAL A 176 4.31 5.29 -10.62
C VAL A 176 4.92 4.02 -10.01
N GLY A 177 5.31 4.10 -8.74
CA GLY A 177 5.65 2.91 -7.96
C GLY A 177 4.40 2.21 -7.39
N CYS A 178 4.61 1.23 -6.52
CA CYS A 178 3.53 0.48 -5.89
C CYS A 178 3.69 0.46 -4.36
N LEU A 179 2.60 0.63 -3.63
CA LEU A 179 2.58 0.54 -2.18
C LEU A 179 2.41 -0.92 -1.78
N GLY A 180 3.36 -1.41 -0.99
CA GLY A 180 3.34 -2.74 -0.42
C GLY A 180 2.23 -2.87 0.61
N THR A 181 1.28 -3.76 0.36
CA THR A 181 0.18 -4.09 1.27
C THR A 181 0.46 -5.34 2.10
N GLY A 182 1.72 -5.74 2.17
CA GLY A 182 2.20 -6.83 3.01
C GLY A 182 1.96 -8.21 2.40
N ALA A 183 1.95 -9.21 3.27
CA ALA A 183 1.73 -10.61 2.91
C ALA A 183 0.94 -11.30 4.02
N ALA A 184 0.25 -12.38 3.68
CA ALA A 184 -0.65 -13.10 4.59
C ALA A 184 0.01 -13.39 5.95
N ALA A 185 -0.67 -13.01 7.03
CA ALA A 185 -0.28 -13.23 8.42
C ALA A 185 1.17 -12.82 8.79
N THR A 186 1.76 -11.87 8.05
CA THR A 186 3.18 -11.51 8.19
C THR A 186 3.35 -10.07 8.64
N VAL A 187 4.26 -9.85 9.60
CA VAL A 187 4.65 -8.50 10.07
C VAL A 187 5.89 -7.99 9.35
N ASN A 188 6.83 -8.88 9.04
CA ASN A 188 8.12 -8.53 8.44
C ASN A 188 8.45 -9.45 7.26
N GLN A 189 9.11 -8.91 6.26
CA GLN A 189 9.90 -9.67 5.31
C GLN A 189 11.30 -9.89 5.92
N SER A 190 11.63 -11.15 6.19
CA SER A 190 12.89 -11.51 6.85
C SER A 190 13.95 -11.92 5.84
N PHE A 191 15.15 -11.40 6.03
CA PHE A 191 16.36 -11.74 5.27
C PHE A 191 17.47 -12.15 6.24
N THR A 192 18.52 -12.77 5.70
CA THR A 192 19.70 -13.15 6.48
C THR A 192 20.96 -12.68 5.80
N THR A 193 21.86 -12.06 6.55
CA THR A 193 23.26 -11.88 6.14
C THR A 193 24.11 -13.03 6.68
N SER A 194 25.41 -13.03 6.37
CA SER A 194 26.36 -13.96 6.99
C SER A 194 26.53 -13.77 8.50
N SER A 195 26.11 -12.63 9.06
CA SER A 195 26.44 -12.23 10.43
C SER A 195 25.21 -11.92 11.31
N TYR A 196 24.07 -11.54 10.73
CA TYR A 196 22.86 -11.17 11.46
C TYR A 196 21.59 -11.29 10.59
N PRO A 197 20.42 -11.56 11.19
CA PRO A 197 19.13 -11.48 10.50
C PRO A 197 18.68 -10.03 10.30
N ILE A 198 17.92 -9.77 9.24
CA ILE A 198 17.32 -8.48 8.92
C ILE A 198 15.80 -8.68 8.85
N ASN A 199 15.04 -7.87 9.58
CA ASN A 199 13.58 -7.86 9.51
C ASN A 199 13.14 -6.50 8.97
N ALA A 200 12.61 -6.49 7.75
CA ALA A 200 12.03 -5.31 7.13
C ALA A 200 10.51 -5.34 7.30
N SER A 201 9.93 -4.25 7.80
CA SER A 201 8.51 -4.12 8.12
C SER A 201 7.63 -4.21 6.87
N LEU A 202 6.50 -4.89 7.00
CA LEU A 202 5.39 -4.84 6.05
C LEU A 202 4.29 -3.95 6.64
N ILE A 203 3.74 -3.02 5.85
CA ILE A 203 2.94 -1.90 6.37
C ILE A 203 1.76 -2.34 7.25
N PRO A 204 0.78 -3.16 6.78
CA PRO A 204 -0.36 -3.53 7.63
C PRO A 204 0.07 -4.31 8.86
N GLY A 205 1.03 -5.22 8.70
CA GLY A 205 1.53 -6.06 9.80
C GLY A 205 2.23 -5.25 10.88
N ALA A 206 3.06 -4.29 10.49
CA ALA A 206 3.75 -3.40 11.42
C ALA A 206 2.79 -2.43 12.12
N LEU A 207 1.79 -1.90 11.41
CA LEU A 207 0.75 -1.07 12.02
C LEU A 207 -0.04 -1.86 13.07
N TRP A 208 -0.43 -3.09 12.75
CA TRP A 208 -1.16 -3.97 13.66
C TRP A 208 -0.30 -4.37 14.88
N PHE A 209 0.95 -4.79 14.65
CA PHE A 209 1.87 -5.19 15.72
C PHE A 209 2.16 -4.05 16.72
N ASN A 210 2.05 -2.80 16.29
CA ASN A 210 2.23 -1.61 17.13
C ASN A 210 0.91 -0.98 17.61
N ASP A 211 -0.18 -1.76 17.64
CA ASP A 211 -1.52 -1.36 18.11
C ASP A 211 -2.08 -0.11 17.38
N LYS A 212 -1.66 0.14 16.14
CA LYS A 212 -2.14 1.30 15.35
C LYS A 212 -3.43 1.01 14.61
N ILE A 213 -3.67 -0.25 14.23
CA ILE A 213 -4.88 -0.72 13.56
C ILE A 213 -5.36 -2.03 14.21
N PRO A 214 -6.67 -2.33 14.18
CA PRO A 214 -7.24 -3.45 14.93
C PRO A 214 -6.90 -4.83 14.36
N SER A 215 -6.43 -4.92 13.12
CA SER A 215 -6.05 -6.19 12.49
C SER A 215 -4.98 -5.99 11.42
N ASN A 216 -4.16 -7.02 11.18
CA ASN A 216 -3.23 -7.07 10.04
C ASN A 216 -4.01 -7.35 8.75
N SER A 217 -4.73 -6.34 8.28
CA SER A 217 -5.56 -6.41 7.09
C SER A 217 -5.57 -5.08 6.35
N PHE A 218 -5.93 -5.14 5.08
CA PHE A 218 -6.24 -3.98 4.29
C PHE A 218 -7.44 -4.29 3.39
N SER A 219 -8.10 -3.25 2.90
CA SER A 219 -9.06 -3.35 1.81
C SER A 219 -8.78 -2.25 0.81
N MET A 220 -9.01 -2.55 -0.46
CA MET A 220 -8.71 -1.65 -1.54
C MET A 220 -9.81 -1.67 -2.58
N HIS A 221 -10.20 -0.48 -3.02
CA HIS A 221 -10.97 -0.25 -4.22
C HIS A 221 -10.25 0.82 -5.03
N ILE A 222 -9.78 0.45 -6.22
CA ILE A 222 -9.16 1.38 -7.16
C ILE A 222 -10.28 2.12 -7.90
N GLY A 223 -10.39 3.42 -7.64
CA GLY A 223 -11.40 4.28 -8.23
C GLY A 223 -11.20 4.51 -9.73
N SER A 224 -12.27 4.91 -10.41
CA SER A 224 -12.26 5.28 -11.82
C SER A 224 -12.20 6.81 -11.97
N VAL A 225 -11.16 7.32 -12.63
CA VAL A 225 -11.03 8.75 -12.91
C VAL A 225 -12.10 9.22 -13.91
N SER A 226 -12.39 8.43 -14.94
CA SER A 226 -13.37 8.79 -15.97
C SER A 226 -14.79 8.93 -15.41
N SER A 227 -15.13 8.11 -14.41
CA SER A 227 -16.41 8.14 -13.70
C SER A 227 -16.39 9.00 -12.43
N GLN A 228 -15.31 9.73 -12.17
CA GLN A 228 -15.11 10.53 -10.95
C GLN A 228 -15.31 9.74 -9.64
N MET A 229 -15.02 8.45 -9.68
CA MET A 229 -15.16 7.56 -8.55
C MET A 229 -13.85 7.54 -7.78
N ALA A 230 -13.86 8.11 -6.56
CA ALA A 230 -12.71 8.08 -5.68
C ALA A 230 -12.30 6.64 -5.32
N GLY A 231 -11.00 6.42 -5.14
CA GLY A 231 -10.48 5.20 -4.53
C GLY A 231 -10.86 5.08 -3.05
N SER A 232 -10.61 3.90 -2.48
CA SER A 232 -10.75 3.63 -1.04
C SER A 232 -9.64 2.64 -0.65
N LEU A 233 -8.79 3.01 0.31
CA LEU A 233 -7.74 2.12 0.85
C LEU A 233 -7.77 2.22 2.37
N TRP A 234 -8.25 1.16 3.01
CA TRP A 234 -8.37 1.08 4.46
C TRP A 234 -7.39 0.08 5.05
N PHE A 235 -6.83 0.41 6.21
CA PHE A 235 -6.05 -0.52 7.02
C PHE A 235 -6.85 -0.95 8.26
N GLY A 236 -6.92 -2.26 8.49
CA GLY A 236 -7.59 -2.88 9.64
C GLY A 236 -9.10 -3.09 9.49
N VAL A 237 -9.71 -2.70 8.35
CA VAL A 237 -11.13 -2.88 8.04
C VAL A 237 -11.35 -2.86 6.53
N TYR A 238 -12.60 -3.06 6.09
CA TYR A 238 -13.01 -2.83 4.71
C TYR A 238 -14.14 -1.80 4.56
N ASP A 239 -14.16 -1.10 3.42
CA ASP A 239 -15.18 -0.09 3.09
C ASP A 239 -16.43 -0.76 2.49
N GLN A 240 -17.44 -0.94 3.34
CA GLN A 240 -18.72 -1.54 2.94
C GLN A 240 -19.46 -0.75 1.84
N ASN A 241 -19.19 0.55 1.68
CA ASN A 241 -19.84 1.36 0.65
C ASN A 241 -19.34 1.04 -0.76
N ARG A 242 -18.30 0.21 -0.91
CA ARG A 242 -17.74 -0.22 -2.20
C ARG A 242 -18.25 -1.57 -2.66
N LEU A 243 -19.15 -2.19 -1.91
CA LEU A 243 -19.65 -3.52 -2.19
C LEU A 243 -21.07 -3.48 -2.73
N ILE A 244 -21.33 -4.35 -3.70
CA ILE A 244 -22.66 -4.60 -4.24
C ILE A 244 -22.92 -6.09 -4.11
N GLY A 245 -23.92 -6.46 -3.31
CA GLY A 245 -24.28 -7.87 -3.07
C GLY A 245 -23.39 -8.56 -2.04
N ASP A 246 -23.41 -9.89 -2.07
CA ASP A 246 -22.69 -10.73 -1.11
C ASP A 246 -21.18 -10.78 -1.40
N VAL A 247 -20.38 -10.85 -0.33
CA VAL A 247 -18.92 -10.98 -0.44
C VAL A 247 -18.55 -12.45 -0.43
N TRP A 248 -17.78 -12.88 -1.44
CA TRP A 248 -17.17 -14.20 -1.43
C TRP A 248 -15.94 -14.19 -0.52
N VAL A 249 -15.90 -15.14 0.42
CA VAL A 249 -14.81 -15.27 1.39
C VAL A 249 -14.21 -16.66 1.22
N ALA A 250 -12.89 -16.72 1.05
CA ALA A 250 -12.13 -17.97 1.07
C ALA A 250 -10.93 -17.82 2.01
N ASP A 251 -10.52 -18.92 2.63
CA ASP A 251 -9.32 -19.02 3.44
C ASP A 251 -8.17 -19.56 2.59
N GLU A 252 -7.87 -18.84 1.50
CA GLU A 252 -6.89 -19.27 0.49
C GLU A 252 -6.01 -18.10 0.04
N ASP A 253 -4.76 -18.41 -0.32
CA ASP A 253 -3.87 -17.51 -1.02
C ASP A 253 -4.22 -17.55 -2.51
N PHE A 254 -4.90 -16.54 -3.05
CA PHE A 254 -5.33 -16.51 -4.45
C PHE A 254 -4.18 -16.38 -5.47
N VAL A 255 -2.94 -16.16 -5.02
CA VAL A 255 -1.74 -16.24 -5.86
C VAL A 255 -1.31 -17.69 -6.04
N ARG A 256 -1.35 -18.50 -4.97
CA ARG A 256 -0.89 -19.91 -4.97
C ARG A 256 -2.00 -20.94 -5.15
N SER A 257 -3.24 -20.55 -4.87
CA SER A 257 -4.48 -21.29 -5.08
C SER A 257 -5.35 -20.52 -6.09
N PRO A 258 -5.11 -20.69 -7.39
CA PRO A 258 -5.81 -19.94 -8.43
C PRO A 258 -7.31 -20.19 -8.42
N ILE A 259 -8.08 -19.15 -8.72
CA ILE A 259 -9.52 -19.26 -8.96
C ILE A 259 -9.73 -19.89 -10.34
N THR A 260 -10.74 -20.75 -10.49
CA THR A 260 -11.09 -21.31 -11.80
C THR A 260 -11.99 -20.35 -12.57
N LEU A 261 -11.44 -19.69 -13.58
CA LEU A 261 -12.20 -18.88 -14.53
C LEU A 261 -12.92 -19.80 -15.52
N LYS A 262 -14.25 -19.88 -15.38
CA LYS A 262 -15.08 -20.77 -16.20
C LYS A 262 -15.32 -20.23 -17.61
N ASP A 263 -15.68 -18.96 -17.69
CA ASP A 263 -16.04 -18.34 -18.96
C ASP A 263 -15.75 -16.84 -18.97
N ILE A 264 -15.64 -16.27 -20.17
CA ILE A 264 -15.58 -14.84 -20.42
C ILE A 264 -16.65 -14.51 -21.45
N ALA A 265 -17.38 -13.42 -21.22
CA ALA A 265 -18.25 -12.82 -22.21
C ALA A 265 -17.81 -11.38 -22.48
N ILE A 266 -17.99 -10.93 -23.71
CA ILE A 266 -17.74 -9.55 -24.14
C ILE A 266 -19.07 -8.97 -24.59
N ASP A 267 -19.42 -7.80 -24.09
CA ASP A 267 -20.58 -7.02 -24.50
C ASP A 267 -20.20 -5.55 -24.69
N VAL A 268 -20.57 -4.97 -25.83
CA VAL A 268 -20.27 -3.58 -26.17
C VAL A 268 -21.38 -2.69 -25.65
N ILE A 269 -21.14 -2.10 -24.48
CA ILE A 269 -22.10 -1.21 -23.81
C ILE A 269 -22.19 0.16 -24.50
N GLN A 270 -21.08 0.66 -25.05
CA GLN A 270 -21.03 1.96 -25.71
C GLN A 270 -19.96 2.01 -26.81
N GLY A 271 -20.26 2.71 -27.90
CA GLY A 271 -19.33 2.89 -29.03
C GLY A 271 -19.44 1.79 -30.07
N ALA A 272 -18.54 1.82 -31.05
CA ALA A 272 -18.43 0.78 -32.06
C ALA A 272 -17.58 -0.38 -31.52
N SER A 273 -17.98 -1.62 -31.83
CA SER A 273 -17.15 -2.78 -31.52
C SER A 273 -15.86 -2.77 -32.36
N PRO A 274 -14.70 -3.08 -31.77
CA PRO A 274 -13.49 -3.38 -32.55
C PRO A 274 -13.56 -4.77 -33.20
N PHE A 275 -14.59 -5.57 -32.90
CA PHE A 275 -14.85 -6.89 -33.45
C PHE A 275 -16.02 -6.87 -34.44
N ASP A 276 -16.23 -7.97 -35.14
CA ASP A 276 -17.40 -8.20 -36.01
C ASP A 276 -18.68 -8.59 -35.25
N PHE A 277 -18.64 -8.55 -33.92
CA PHE A 277 -19.77 -8.80 -33.03
C PHE A 277 -19.91 -7.68 -32.00
N THR A 278 -21.13 -7.46 -31.49
CA THR A 278 -21.39 -6.53 -30.38
C THR A 278 -21.55 -7.25 -29.05
N ALA A 279 -21.88 -8.55 -29.06
CA ALA A 279 -21.92 -9.40 -27.88
C ALA A 279 -21.46 -10.83 -28.24
N LYS A 280 -20.66 -11.45 -27.36
CA LYS A 280 -20.22 -12.83 -27.51
C LYS A 280 -19.92 -13.45 -26.14
N SER A 281 -20.58 -14.56 -25.84
CA SER A 281 -20.35 -15.40 -24.66
C SER A 281 -19.52 -16.64 -25.02
N ASP A 282 -19.29 -17.51 -24.03
CA ASP A 282 -18.72 -18.84 -24.23
C ASP A 282 -17.31 -18.79 -24.84
N LEU A 283 -16.52 -17.77 -24.47
CA LEU A 283 -15.19 -17.55 -25.01
C LEU A 283 -14.13 -18.49 -24.39
N LEU A 284 -14.45 -19.19 -23.29
CA LEU A 284 -13.55 -20.18 -22.67
C LEU A 284 -14.19 -21.58 -22.59
N ALA A 285 -14.29 -22.17 -21.39
CA ALA A 285 -14.62 -23.59 -21.21
C ALA A 285 -16.05 -23.94 -21.65
N ALA A 286 -16.97 -22.98 -21.55
CA ALA A 286 -18.36 -23.19 -21.98
C ALA A 286 -18.48 -23.38 -23.51
N GLY A 287 -17.64 -22.72 -24.30
CA GLY A 287 -17.63 -22.84 -25.76
C GLY A 287 -16.51 -23.73 -26.32
N ASN A 288 -15.63 -24.25 -25.46
CA ASN A 288 -14.48 -25.04 -25.89
C ASN A 288 -14.25 -26.30 -25.05
N THR A 289 -14.64 -27.44 -25.59
CA THR A 289 -14.49 -28.77 -24.97
C THR A 289 -13.04 -29.19 -24.66
N SER A 290 -12.02 -28.53 -25.23
CA SER A 290 -10.61 -28.81 -24.89
C SER A 290 -10.15 -28.11 -23.60
N ILE A 291 -10.91 -27.14 -23.10
CA ILE A 291 -10.66 -26.43 -21.84
C ILE A 291 -11.66 -26.99 -20.82
N ALA A 292 -11.32 -28.10 -20.16
CA ALA A 292 -12.25 -28.92 -19.40
C ALA A 292 -13.21 -28.15 -18.46
N ASN A 293 -12.74 -27.71 -17.29
CA ASN A 293 -13.56 -27.07 -16.24
C ASN A 293 -13.33 -25.55 -16.11
N GLY A 294 -12.48 -24.97 -16.96
CA GLY A 294 -12.04 -23.57 -16.86
C GLY A 294 -10.51 -23.43 -16.94
N LEU A 295 -10.05 -22.20 -16.81
CA LEU A 295 -8.63 -21.84 -16.72
C LEU A 295 -8.28 -21.41 -15.29
N PRO A 296 -7.18 -21.88 -14.72
CA PRO A 296 -6.69 -21.35 -13.44
C PRO A 296 -6.20 -19.92 -13.62
N VAL A 297 -6.70 -19.00 -12.80
CA VAL A 297 -6.31 -17.58 -12.77
C VAL A 297 -5.85 -17.23 -11.37
N ALA A 298 -4.58 -16.83 -11.26
CA ALA A 298 -4.06 -16.25 -10.03
C ALA A 298 -4.51 -14.79 -9.93
N VAL A 299 -4.85 -14.36 -8.72
CA VAL A 299 -5.16 -12.95 -8.41
C VAL A 299 -4.02 -12.44 -7.55
N ASP A 300 -3.29 -11.46 -8.06
CA ASP A 300 -2.25 -10.69 -7.35
C ASP A 300 -2.87 -9.45 -6.70
#